data_AF-W2XI69-F1
#
_entry.id   AF-W2XI69-F1
#
_cell.length_a   1.000
_cell.length_b   1.000
_cell.length_c   1.000
_cell.angle_alpha   90.00
_cell.angle_beta   90.00
_cell.angle_gamma   90.00
#
_symmetry.space_group_name_H-M   'P 1'
#
loop_
_entity.id
_entity.type
_entity.pdbx_description
1 polymer ?
#
loop_
_entity_poly.entity_id
_entity_poly.type
_entity_poly.pdbx_seq_one_letter_code
_entity_poly.pdbx_strand_id
1 'polypeptide(L)'
;MILRMIAHDIVRFFLVYSAVLVGFSQAIYVVHDGRVGPHALFLRMRTLLVMGFTGEVNYDDNYGSGGRMNPLTQVLVLCYVVLVMIILVNLLIAMMGNTYSEVLEESEQRWIAERANIMASIDNQCPTEWNQQARKAFAIPLQNRNGEEMLYLEMEVTKLAEWMHDD
;
A
#
# COMPACT_ATOMS: atom_id res chain seq x y z
N MET A 1 6.75 -3.63 9.48
CA MET A 1 5.47 -3.86 8.78
C MET A 1 5.46 -3.22 7.41
N ILE A 2 5.62 -1.89 7.29
CA ILE A 2 5.71 -1.16 6.00
C ILE A 2 6.73 -1.77 5.02
N LEU A 3 7.93 -2.12 5.48
CA LEU A 3 8.96 -2.75 4.64
C LEU A 3 8.53 -4.10 4.03
N ARG A 4 7.68 -4.87 4.74
CA ARG A 4 7.18 -6.18 4.28
C ARG A 4 6.07 -6.02 3.23
N MET A 5 5.19 -5.03 3.42
CA MET A 5 4.18 -4.65 2.41
C MET A 5 4.85 -4.17 1.13
N ILE A 6 5.77 -3.22 1.26
CA ILE A 6 6.52 -2.65 0.13
C ILE A 6 7.31 -3.75 -0.59
N ALA A 7 8.01 -4.62 0.14
CA ALA A 7 8.77 -5.71 -0.48
C ALA A 7 7.90 -6.66 -1.30
N HIS A 8 6.72 -7.01 -0.78
CA HIS A 8 5.78 -7.89 -1.48
C HIS A 8 5.24 -7.27 -2.78
N ASP A 9 4.87 -5.99 -2.73
CA ASP A 9 4.32 -5.30 -3.90
C ASP A 9 5.41 -5.04 -4.96
N ILE A 10 6.62 -4.68 -4.54
CA ILE A 10 7.78 -4.53 -5.42
C ILE A 10 8.14 -5.84 -6.11
N VAL A 11 8.08 -6.98 -5.42
CA VAL A 11 8.40 -8.29 -6.02
C VAL A 11 7.41 -8.63 -7.14
N ARG A 12 6.11 -8.43 -6.91
CA ARG A 12 5.08 -8.66 -7.95
C ARG A 12 5.28 -7.75 -9.15
N PHE A 13 5.57 -6.47 -8.92
CA PHE A 13 5.89 -5.53 -9.98
C PHE A 13 7.12 -5.94 -10.77
N PHE A 14 8.20 -6.33 -10.09
CA PHE A 14 9.44 -6.74 -10.75
C PHE A 14 9.22 -7.95 -11.65
N LEU A 15 8.40 -8.91 -11.24
CA LEU A 15 8.04 -10.06 -12.07
C LEU A 15 7.26 -9.66 -13.33
N VAL A 16 6.25 -8.79 -13.20
CA VAL A 16 5.47 -8.32 -14.36
C VAL A 16 6.33 -7.45 -15.29
N TYR A 17 7.09 -6.52 -14.73
CA TYR A 17 7.98 -5.63 -15.47
C TYR A 17 9.06 -6.41 -16.23
N SER A 18 9.71 -7.38 -15.59
CA SER A 18 10.72 -8.20 -16.25
C SER A 18 10.16 -9.03 -17.42
N ALA A 19 8.96 -9.58 -17.30
CA ALA A 19 8.28 -10.28 -18.38
C ALA A 19 8.02 -9.36 -19.59
N VAL A 20 7.51 -8.15 -19.34
CA VAL A 20 7.30 -7.12 -20.38
C VAL A 20 8.61 -6.68 -21.01
N LEU A 21 9.62 -6.38 -20.20
CA LEU A 21 10.95 -5.94 -20.67
C LEU A 21 11.56 -6.97 -21.61
N VAL A 22 11.56 -8.24 -21.22
CA VAL A 22 12.09 -9.33 -22.05
C VAL A 22 11.26 -9.44 -23.34
N GLY A 23 9.92 -9.45 -23.26
CA GLY A 23 9.05 -9.57 -24.44
C GLY A 23 9.27 -8.47 -25.48
N PHE A 24 9.26 -7.20 -25.05
CA PHE A 24 9.47 -6.08 -25.96
C PHE A 24 10.92 -5.99 -26.45
N SER A 25 11.91 -6.35 -25.61
CA SER A 25 13.31 -6.42 -26.03
C SER A 25 13.52 -7.45 -27.15
N GLN A 26 12.92 -8.64 -27.04
CA GLN A 26 13.01 -9.66 -28.10
C GLN A 26 12.30 -9.21 -29.37
N ALA A 27 11.08 -8.65 -29.25
CA ALA A 27 10.32 -8.17 -30.40
C ALA A 27 11.07 -7.11 -31.20
N ILE A 28 11.64 -6.11 -30.50
CA ILE A 28 12.44 -5.05 -31.12
C ILE A 28 13.75 -5.61 -31.71
N TYR A 29 14.42 -6.52 -31.00
CA TYR A 29 15.62 -7.18 -31.50
C TYR A 29 15.37 -7.93 -32.82
N VAL A 30 14.27 -8.67 -32.93
CA VAL A 30 13.91 -9.39 -34.15
C VAL A 30 13.62 -8.43 -35.32
N VAL A 31 12.89 -7.34 -35.06
CA VAL A 31 12.49 -6.38 -36.10
C VAL A 31 13.66 -5.52 -36.58
N HIS A 32 14.59 -5.16 -35.68
CA HIS A 32 15.62 -4.17 -35.98
C HIS A 32 17.04 -4.75 -36.08
N ASP A 33 17.41 -5.72 -35.24
CA ASP A 33 18.80 -6.18 -35.04
C ASP A 33 18.99 -7.69 -35.30
N GLY A 34 18.06 -8.36 -35.99
CA GLY A 34 18.04 -9.82 -36.13
C GLY A 34 19.28 -10.48 -36.76
N ARG A 35 20.29 -9.69 -37.16
CA ARG A 35 21.56 -10.14 -37.76
C ARG A 35 22.81 -9.78 -36.95
N VAL A 36 22.69 -9.03 -35.84
CA VAL A 36 23.85 -8.43 -35.14
C VAL A 36 24.33 -9.25 -33.92
N GLY A 37 23.77 -10.45 -33.71
CA GLY A 37 24.18 -11.37 -32.64
C GLY A 37 23.63 -11.02 -31.25
N PRO A 38 23.88 -11.87 -30.24
CA PRO A 38 23.24 -11.78 -28.92
C PRO A 38 23.63 -10.53 -28.11
N HIS A 39 24.74 -9.87 -28.45
CA HIS A 39 25.16 -8.65 -27.77
C HIS A 39 24.19 -7.49 -28.00
N ALA A 40 23.59 -7.39 -29.19
CA ALA A 40 22.61 -6.35 -29.49
C ALA A 40 21.31 -6.51 -28.67
N LEU A 41 20.90 -7.75 -28.38
CA LEU A 41 19.75 -8.03 -27.51
C LEU A 41 19.99 -7.50 -26.08
N PHE A 42 21.18 -7.72 -25.52
CA PHE A 42 21.53 -7.19 -24.21
C PHE A 42 21.56 -5.66 -24.20
N LEU A 43 22.07 -5.05 -25.27
CA LEU A 43 22.08 -3.60 -25.43
C LEU A 43 20.64 -3.04 -25.49
N ARG A 44 19.73 -3.69 -26.23
CA ARG A 44 18.31 -3.30 -26.31
C ARG A 44 17.61 -3.44 -24.98
N MET A 45 17.84 -4.55 -24.26
CA MET A 45 17.30 -4.76 -22.93
C MET A 45 17.77 -3.65 -21.97
N ARG A 46 19.05 -3.27 -22.02
CA ARG A 46 19.59 -2.15 -21.24
C ARG A 46 18.96 -0.81 -21.61
N THR A 47 18.83 -0.51 -22.90
CA THR A 47 18.24 0.76 -23.37
C THR A 47 16.77 0.87 -22.98
N LEU A 48 15.98 -0.20 -23.14
CA LEU A 48 14.58 -0.23 -22.75
C LEU A 48 14.41 -0.13 -21.23
N LEU A 49 15.33 -0.70 -20.46
CA LEU A 49 15.33 -0.56 -19.00
C LEU A 49 15.54 0.90 -18.60
N VAL A 50 16.58 1.55 -19.13
CA VAL A 50 16.85 2.97 -18.86
C VAL A 50 15.64 3.81 -19.26
N MET A 51 15.16 3.64 -20.49
CA MET A 51 14.00 4.35 -21.02
C MET A 51 12.73 4.17 -20.18
N GLY A 52 12.50 2.97 -19.65
CA GLY A 52 11.34 2.66 -18.82
C GLY A 52 11.36 3.32 -17.45
N PHE A 53 12.54 3.54 -16.85
CA PHE A 53 12.66 4.13 -15.51
C PHE A 53 12.93 5.65 -15.54
N THR A 54 13.75 6.13 -16.48
CA THR A 54 14.09 7.56 -16.57
C THR A 54 13.06 8.34 -17.38
N GLY A 55 12.26 7.67 -18.21
CA GLY A 55 11.37 8.31 -19.17
C GLY A 55 12.12 9.05 -20.28
N GLU A 56 13.45 8.97 -20.32
CA GLU A 56 14.27 9.60 -21.35
C GLU A 56 14.14 8.79 -22.63
N VAL A 57 13.48 9.39 -23.61
CA VAL A 57 13.41 8.87 -24.96
C VAL A 57 14.21 9.79 -25.87
N ASN A 58 15.38 9.36 -26.32
CA ASN A 58 16.11 10.04 -27.39
C ASN A 58 15.39 9.82 -28.72
N TYR A 59 14.26 10.53 -28.89
CA TYR A 59 13.44 10.52 -30.10
C TYR A 59 14.20 11.11 -31.30
N ASP A 60 15.05 12.11 -31.08
CA ASP A 60 15.68 12.84 -32.19
C ASP A 60 16.78 12.02 -32.90
N ASP A 61 17.67 11.37 -32.13
CA ASP A 61 18.80 10.61 -32.69
C ASP A 61 18.40 9.30 -33.39
N ASN A 62 17.27 8.68 -33.00
CA ASN A 62 16.90 7.34 -33.47
C ASN A 62 15.49 7.25 -34.12
N TYR A 63 14.61 8.23 -33.89
CA TYR A 63 13.19 8.16 -34.27
C TYR A 63 12.70 9.36 -35.11
N GLY A 64 13.53 10.40 -35.31
CA GLY A 64 13.21 11.55 -36.16
C GLY A 64 13.26 11.23 -37.66
N SER A 65 12.86 12.20 -38.50
CA SER A 65 12.74 12.08 -39.97
C SER A 65 14.03 11.71 -40.72
N GLY A 66 15.19 11.70 -40.05
CA GLY A 66 16.48 11.22 -40.56
C GLY A 66 16.98 9.90 -39.96
N GLY A 67 16.22 9.30 -39.04
CA GLY A 67 16.58 8.06 -38.34
C GLY A 67 16.35 6.81 -39.20
N ARG A 68 17.28 5.86 -39.16
CA ARG A 68 17.25 4.61 -39.96
C ARG A 68 16.28 3.55 -39.42
N MET A 69 15.37 3.91 -38.52
CA MET A 69 14.59 2.94 -37.75
C MET A 69 13.20 2.71 -38.37
N ASN A 70 12.80 1.44 -38.47
CA ASN A 70 11.53 1.04 -39.09
C ASN A 70 10.34 1.62 -38.30
N PRO A 71 9.30 2.17 -38.95
CA PRO A 71 8.08 2.65 -38.27
C PRO A 71 7.46 1.62 -37.32
N LEU A 72 7.57 0.33 -37.62
CA LEU A 72 7.10 -0.74 -36.70
C LEU A 72 7.84 -0.72 -35.35
N THR A 73 9.15 -0.48 -35.36
CA THR A 73 9.95 -0.35 -34.14
C THR A 73 9.53 0.87 -33.34
N GLN A 74 9.21 1.98 -34.01
CA GLN A 74 8.75 3.21 -33.34
C GLN A 74 7.43 2.97 -32.60
N VAL A 75 6.48 2.28 -33.24
CA VAL A 75 5.19 1.93 -32.61
C VAL A 75 5.38 0.97 -31.44
N LEU A 76 6.25 -0.05 -31.57
CA LEU A 76 6.56 -0.98 -30.49
C LEU A 76 7.16 -0.28 -29.26
N VAL A 77 8.07 0.67 -29.50
CA VAL A 77 8.70 1.47 -28.45
C VAL A 77 7.69 2.40 -27.77
N LEU A 78 6.82 3.05 -28.54
CA LEU A 78 5.74 3.88 -27.99
C LEU A 78 4.78 3.04 -27.12
N CYS A 79 4.38 1.87 -27.62
CA CYS A 79 3.53 0.94 -26.89
C CYS A 79 4.19 0.47 -25.59
N TYR A 80 5.48 0.16 -25.63
CA TYR A 80 6.27 -0.19 -24.43
C TYR A 80 6.23 0.92 -23.38
N VAL A 81 6.48 2.18 -23.76
CA VAL A 81 6.48 3.32 -22.81
C VAL A 81 5.12 3.49 -22.15
N VAL A 82 4.04 3.49 -22.94
CA VAL A 82 2.67 3.62 -22.41
C VAL A 82 2.36 2.47 -21.45
N LEU A 83 2.71 1.24 -21.81
CA LEU A 83 2.45 0.06 -21.01
C LEU A 83 3.25 0.09 -19.71
N VAL A 84 4.54 0.42 -19.75
CA VAL A 84 5.38 0.59 -18.55
C VAL A 84 4.83 1.68 -17.64
N MET A 85 4.36 2.80 -18.21
CA MET A 85 3.77 3.87 -17.42
C MET A 85 2.50 3.41 -16.68
N ILE A 86 1.63 2.64 -17.36
CA ILE A 86 0.44 2.04 -16.73
C ILE A 86 0.84 1.07 -15.61
N ILE A 87 1.84 0.21 -15.84
CA ILE A 87 2.32 -0.72 -14.81
C ILE A 87 2.89 0.02 -13.60
N LEU A 88 3.71 1.06 -13.82
CA LEU A 88 4.30 1.87 -12.76
C LEU A 88 3.22 2.58 -11.93
N VAL A 89 2.22 3.16 -12.59
CA VAL A 89 1.07 3.79 -11.91
C VAL A 89 0.28 2.76 -11.12
N ASN A 90 0.06 1.55 -11.66
CA ASN A 90 -0.65 0.48 -10.96
C ASN A 90 0.09 0.00 -9.70
N LEU A 91 1.42 -0.07 -9.72
CA LEU A 91 2.22 -0.33 -8.52
C LEU A 91 2.06 0.81 -7.50
N LEU A 92 2.16 2.06 -7.95
CA LEU A 92 2.08 3.24 -7.10
C LEU A 92 0.72 3.29 -6.36
N ILE A 93 -0.37 3.03 -7.08
CA ILE A 93 -1.73 2.99 -6.54
C ILE A 93 -1.92 1.80 -5.61
N ALA A 94 -1.42 0.62 -5.96
CA ALA A 94 -1.53 -0.57 -5.11
C ALA A 94 -0.84 -0.38 -3.75
N MET A 95 0.39 0.16 -3.76
CA MET A 95 1.15 0.41 -2.54
C MET A 95 0.49 1.49 -1.67
N MET A 96 0.04 2.59 -2.27
CA MET A 96 -0.68 3.63 -1.54
C MET A 96 -2.04 3.13 -1.03
N GLY A 97 -2.79 2.33 -1.81
CA GLY A 97 -4.10 1.83 -1.42
C GLY A 97 -4.05 0.83 -0.26
N ASN A 98 -3.10 -0.10 -0.29
CA ASN A 98 -2.94 -1.08 0.79
C ASN A 98 -2.40 -0.41 2.07
N THR A 99 -1.39 0.45 1.94
CA THR A 99 -0.84 1.18 3.09
C THR A 99 -1.85 2.17 3.67
N TYR A 100 -2.65 2.84 2.85
CA TYR A 100 -3.67 3.77 3.31
C TYR A 100 -4.75 3.07 4.14
N SER A 101 -5.20 1.90 3.68
CA SER A 101 -6.23 1.13 4.38
C SER A 101 -5.72 0.61 5.73
N GLU A 102 -4.51 0.04 5.77
CA GLU A 102 -3.90 -0.45 7.02
C GLU A 102 -3.58 0.69 8.00
N VAL A 103 -3.06 1.81 7.51
CA VAL A 103 -2.81 3.00 8.35
C VAL A 103 -4.12 3.55 8.90
N LEU A 104 -5.21 3.53 8.14
CA LEU A 104 -6.50 4.06 8.60
C LEU A 104 -7.04 3.23 9.77
N GLU A 105 -7.03 1.90 9.64
CA GLU A 105 -7.51 0.98 10.68
C GLU A 105 -6.63 1.03 11.93
N GLU A 106 -5.30 1.01 11.76
CA GLU A 106 -4.38 1.11 12.90
C GLU A 106 -4.47 2.49 13.58
N SER A 107 -4.73 3.55 12.81
CA SER A 107 -4.90 4.91 13.34
C SER A 107 -6.16 5.04 14.19
N GLU A 108 -7.25 4.38 13.86
CA GLU A 108 -8.48 4.38 14.68
C GLU A 108 -8.24 3.68 16.03
N GLN A 109 -7.61 2.51 16.02
CA GLN A 109 -7.26 1.81 17.25
C GLN A 109 -6.29 2.62 18.13
N ARG A 110 -5.25 3.20 17.52
CA ARG A 110 -4.30 4.08 18.22
C ARG A 110 -4.98 5.33 18.75
N TRP A 111 -5.93 5.91 18.03
CA TRP A 111 -6.71 7.06 18.48
C TRP A 111 -7.53 6.75 19.73
N ILE A 112 -8.21 5.60 19.77
CA ILE A 112 -8.98 5.18 20.95
C ILE A 112 -8.05 4.92 22.14
N ALA A 113 -6.92 4.24 21.92
CA ALA A 113 -5.93 3.98 22.96
C ALA A 113 -5.33 5.27 23.52
N GLU A 114 -4.96 6.23 22.66
CA GLU A 114 -4.38 7.50 23.09
C GLU A 114 -5.40 8.36 23.83
N ARG A 115 -6.66 8.37 23.40
CA ARG A 115 -7.76 9.01 24.13
C ARG A 115 -7.94 8.43 25.52
N ALA A 116 -7.91 7.10 25.64
CA ALA A 116 -8.01 6.43 26.95
C ALA A 116 -6.80 6.76 27.83
N ASN A 117 -5.60 6.80 27.26
CA ASN A 117 -4.37 7.16 27.97
C ASN A 117 -4.43 8.60 28.49
N ILE A 118 -4.86 9.56 27.67
CA ILE A 118 -5.05 10.95 28.09
C ILE A 118 -6.10 11.03 29.20
N MET A 119 -7.26 10.37 29.04
CA MET A 119 -8.33 10.37 30.03
C MET A 119 -7.85 9.79 31.38
N ALA A 120 -7.12 8.67 31.36
CA ALA A 120 -6.54 8.07 32.56
C ALA A 120 -5.46 8.96 33.19
N SER A 121 -4.67 9.65 32.38
CA SER A 121 -3.65 10.60 32.87
C SER A 121 -4.28 11.79 33.59
N ILE A 122 -5.46 12.23 33.15
CA ILE A 122 -6.24 13.30 33.80
C ILE A 122 -6.87 12.76 35.09
N ASP A 123 -7.48 11.57 35.07
CA ASP A 123 -8.07 10.95 36.27
C ASP A 123 -7.01 10.80 37.38
N ASN A 124 -5.79 10.37 37.03
CA ASN A 124 -4.68 10.23 37.99
C ASN A 124 -4.17 11.56 38.59
N GLN A 125 -4.44 12.69 37.94
CA GLN A 125 -4.08 14.02 38.46
C GLN A 125 -5.17 14.62 39.35
N CYS A 126 -6.41 14.09 39.29
CA CYS A 126 -7.50 14.53 40.13
C CYS A 126 -7.44 13.90 41.54
N PRO A 127 -7.92 14.60 42.58
CA PRO A 127 -8.03 14.03 43.92
C PRO A 127 -8.89 12.78 43.94
N THR A 128 -8.46 11.75 44.67
CA THR A 128 -9.15 10.44 44.73
C THR A 128 -10.62 10.54 45.13
N GLU A 129 -10.99 11.50 45.98
CA GLU A 129 -12.37 11.74 46.40
C GLU A 129 -13.27 12.16 45.24
N TRP A 130 -12.78 13.04 44.36
CA TRP A 130 -13.49 13.49 43.17
C TRP A 130 -13.74 12.32 42.22
N ASN A 131 -12.72 11.49 41.98
CA ASN A 131 -12.82 10.33 41.10
C ASN A 131 -13.80 9.30 41.66
N GLN A 132 -13.79 9.07 42.98
CA GLN A 132 -14.76 8.19 43.63
C GLN A 132 -16.19 8.72 43.51
N GLN A 133 -16.39 10.04 43.66
CA GLN A 133 -17.70 10.65 43.52
C GLN A 133 -18.21 10.57 42.08
N ALA A 134 -17.35 10.83 41.09
CA ALA A 134 -17.65 10.67 39.68
C ALA A 134 -18.02 9.22 39.35
N ARG A 135 -17.26 8.23 39.84
CA ARG A 135 -17.57 6.80 39.65
C ARG A 135 -18.92 6.41 40.22
N LYS A 136 -19.26 6.90 41.43
CA LYS A 136 -20.57 6.65 42.05
C LYS A 136 -21.73 7.27 41.28
N ALA A 137 -21.52 8.40 40.60
CA ALA A 137 -22.55 9.05 39.79
C ALA A 137 -22.98 8.24 38.56
N PHE A 138 -22.09 7.39 38.02
CA PHE A 138 -22.35 6.54 36.86
C PHE A 138 -22.52 5.05 37.20
N ALA A 139 -22.44 4.69 38.48
CA ALA A 139 -22.55 3.30 38.93
C ALA A 139 -23.89 3.03 39.61
N ILE A 140 -24.39 1.81 39.43
CA ILE A 140 -25.60 1.31 40.08
C ILE A 140 -25.17 0.49 41.30
N PRO A 141 -25.49 0.91 42.53
CA PRO A 141 -25.24 0.09 43.71
C PRO A 141 -26.26 -1.06 43.77
N LEU A 142 -25.78 -2.29 43.82
CA LEU A 142 -26.61 -3.48 44.02
C LEU A 142 -26.09 -4.30 45.20
N GLN A 143 -27.01 -4.80 46.01
CA GLN A 143 -26.69 -5.64 47.15
C GLN A 143 -26.45 -7.09 46.71
N ASN A 144 -25.27 -7.62 47.01
CA ASN A 144 -24.94 -9.02 46.78
C ASN A 144 -25.71 -9.92 47.78
N ARG A 145 -25.77 -11.23 47.51
CA ARG A 145 -26.41 -12.24 48.36
C ARG A 145 -25.87 -12.29 49.80
N ASN A 146 -24.68 -11.73 50.03
CA ASN A 146 -24.02 -11.63 51.33
C ASN A 146 -24.35 -10.31 52.08
N GLY A 147 -25.17 -9.43 51.50
CA GLY A 147 -25.53 -8.13 52.07
C GLY A 147 -24.55 -6.99 51.76
N GLU A 148 -23.47 -7.25 51.02
CA GLU A 148 -22.47 -6.25 50.64
C GLU A 148 -22.93 -5.45 49.40
N GLU A 149 -22.84 -4.12 49.46
CA GLU A 149 -23.09 -3.26 48.30
C GLU A 149 -21.89 -3.25 47.36
N MET A 150 -22.11 -3.70 46.12
CA MET A 150 -21.13 -3.59 45.04
C MET A 150 -21.64 -2.64 43.95
N LEU A 151 -20.70 -1.94 43.32
CA LEU A 151 -20.97 -0.98 42.25
C LEU A 151 -20.91 -1.69 40.90
N TYR A 152 -21.98 -1.57 40.11
CA TYR A 152 -22.08 -2.16 38.78
C TYR A 152 -22.23 -1.07 37.72
N LEU A 153 -21.75 -1.37 36.51
CA LEU A 153 -21.97 -0.56 35.31
C LEU A 153 -23.03 -1.27 34.47
N GLU A 154 -24.07 -0.53 34.10
CA GLU A 154 -25.05 -1.01 33.13
C GLU A 154 -24.45 -0.84 31.72
N MET A 155 -24.45 -1.92 30.96
CA MET A 155 -24.02 -1.94 29.57
C MET A 155 -25.14 -2.51 28.72
N GLU A 156 -25.65 -1.69 27.80
CA GLU A 156 -26.60 -2.16 26.79
C GLU A 156 -25.85 -2.64 25.56
N VAL A 157 -25.97 -3.93 25.24
CA VAL A 157 -25.39 -4.52 24.02
C VAL A 157 -26.53 -4.84 23.06
N THR A 158 -26.67 -4.02 22.02
CA THR A 158 -27.80 -4.09 21.07
C THR A 158 -27.72 -5.28 20.11
N LYS A 159 -26.53 -5.87 19.91
CA LYS A 159 -26.29 -6.95 18.94
C LYS A 159 -25.45 -8.10 19.51
N LEU A 160 -25.90 -8.68 20.62
CA LEU A 160 -25.18 -9.73 21.34
C LEU A 160 -24.88 -10.98 20.48
N ALA A 161 -25.79 -11.34 19.57
CA ALA A 161 -25.66 -12.53 18.73
C ALA A 161 -24.59 -12.41 17.63
N GLU A 162 -24.35 -11.20 17.09
CA GLU A 162 -23.25 -10.96 16.15
C GLU A 162 -21.91 -11.03 16.88
N TRP A 163 -21.83 -10.49 18.11
CA TRP A 163 -20.60 -10.46 18.91
C TRP A 163 -20.10 -11.85 19.34
N MET A 164 -20.99 -12.79 19.63
CA MET A 164 -20.61 -14.14 20.09
C MET A 164 -20.10 -15.07 18.99
N HIS A 165 -20.22 -14.69 17.70
CA HIS A 165 -19.89 -15.55 16.56
C HIS A 165 -18.65 -15.10 15.76
N ASP A 166 -18.00 -14.00 16.18
CA ASP A 166 -16.83 -13.41 15.51
C ASP A 166 -15.46 -13.92 16.05
N ASP A 167 -15.43 -15.12 16.65
CA ASP A 167 -14.20 -15.86 17.01
C ASP A 167 -13.76 -16.85 15.91
#